data_AF-A0A4Q4CLC1-F1
#
_entry.id   AF-A0A4Q4CLC1-F1
#
_cell.length_a   1.000
_cell.length_b   1.000
_cell.length_c   1.000
_cell.angle_alpha   90.00
_cell.angle_beta   90.00
_cell.angle_gamma   90.00
#
_symmetry.space_group_name_H-M   'P 1'
#
loop_
_entity.id
_entity.type
_entity.pdbx_description
1 polymer ?
#
loop_
_entity_poly.entity_id
_entity_poly.type
_entity_poly.pdbx_seq_one_letter_code
_entity_poly.pdbx_strand_id
1 'polypeptide(L)'
;MIDASLIDPDLTSRGVLVRRGLVLLLLLALAGALLLAYARGTFSDDVTVHAQLDDVGGALVPGSDVKVDGNVVGRVSRIGASDGGVRLD
;
A
#
# COMPACT_ATOMS: atom_id res chain seq x y z
N MET A 1 6.81 -7.08 46.71
CA MET A 1 6.39 -5.92 45.91
C MET A 1 4.90 -5.76 46.13
N ILE A 2 4.45 -4.70 46.81
CA ILE A 2 3.03 -4.46 47.02
C ILE A 2 2.48 -3.91 45.70
N ASP A 3 1.49 -4.61 45.14
CA ASP A 3 0.87 -4.25 43.89
C ASP A 3 -0.01 -3.01 44.10
N ALA A 4 0.23 -1.94 43.36
CA ALA A 4 -0.48 -0.67 43.53
C ALA A 4 -2.00 -0.81 43.31
N SER A 5 -2.44 -1.88 42.64
CA SER A 5 -3.84 -2.25 42.44
C SER A 5 -4.57 -2.71 43.70
N LEU A 6 -3.87 -3.06 44.79
CA LEU A 6 -4.48 -3.40 46.08
C LEU A 6 -4.94 -2.15 46.86
N ILE A 7 -4.41 -0.98 46.52
CA ILE A 7 -4.71 0.31 47.18
C ILE A 7 -5.83 1.04 46.43
N ASP A 8 -5.86 0.94 45.10
CA ASP A 8 -6.88 1.59 44.27
C ASP A 8 -7.36 0.67 43.14
N PRO A 9 -8.61 0.17 43.20
CA PRO A 9 -9.18 -0.70 42.15
C PRO A 9 -9.47 0.05 40.84
N ASP A 10 -9.47 1.38 40.87
CA ASP A 10 -9.67 2.22 39.69
C ASP A 10 -8.45 2.17 38.74
N LEU A 11 -7.23 1.98 39.26
CA LEU A 11 -6.00 1.83 38.48
C LEU A 11 -6.04 0.58 37.61
N THR A 12 -6.54 -0.54 38.14
CA THR A 12 -6.75 -1.78 37.37
C THR A 12 -7.78 -1.55 36.27
N SER A 13 -8.86 -0.82 36.56
CA SER A 13 -9.89 -0.49 35.58
C SER A 13 -9.35 0.41 34.47
N ARG A 14 -8.64 1.50 34.80
CA ARG A 14 -8.01 2.39 33.82
C ARG A 14 -6.99 1.66 32.95
N GLY A 15 -6.16 0.79 33.53
CA GLY A 15 -5.19 -0.02 32.79
C GLY A 15 -5.85 -0.95 31.77
N VAL A 16 -7.00 -1.53 32.11
CA VAL A 16 -7.79 -2.35 31.18
C VAL A 16 -8.35 -1.51 30.03
N LEU A 17 -8.88 -0.31 30.31
CA LEU A 17 -9.39 0.58 29.26
C LEU A 17 -8.27 1.02 28.30
N VAL A 18 -7.11 1.43 28.83
CA VAL A 18 -5.95 1.83 28.01
C VAL A 18 -5.49 0.69 27.13
N ARG A 19 -5.35 -0.53 27.68
CA ARG A 19 -4.94 -1.71 26.90
C ARG A 19 -5.94 -2.04 25.79
N ARG A 20 -7.25 -1.96 26.08
CA ARG A 20 -8.29 -2.20 25.06
C ARG A 20 -8.27 -1.14 23.96
N GLY A 21 -8.10 0.13 24.32
CA GLY A 21 -7.94 1.22 23.35
C GLY A 21 -6.71 1.03 22.47
N LEU A 22 -5.58 0.64 23.07
CA LEU A 22 -4.34 0.40 22.34
C LEU A 22 -4.47 -0.80 21.39
N VAL A 23 -5.10 -1.89 21.83
CA VAL A 23 -5.40 -3.04 20.97
C VAL A 23 -6.30 -2.64 19.80
N LEU A 24 -7.36 -1.86 20.06
CA LEU A 24 -8.26 -1.38 19.01
C LEU A 24 -7.53 -0.51 17.99
N LEU A 25 -6.70 0.43 18.44
CA LEU A 25 -5.90 1.28 17.54
C LEU A 25 -4.94 0.45 16.69
N LEU A 26 -4.31 -0.57 17.27
CA LEU A 26 -3.41 -1.47 16.56
C LEU A 26 -4.16 -2.27 15.49
N LEU A 27 -5.36 -2.77 15.81
CA LEU A 27 -6.22 -3.46 14.85
C LEU A 27 -6.67 -2.54 13.70
N LEU A 28 -7.04 -1.29 14.00
CA LEU A 28 -7.41 -0.31 12.97
C LEU A 28 -6.23 0.05 12.07
N ALA A 29 -5.04 0.24 12.65
CA ALA A 29 -3.82 0.51 11.89
C ALA A 29 -3.48 -0.68 10.97
N LEU A 30 -3.57 -1.90 11.49
CA LEU A 30 -3.33 -3.12 10.72
C LEU A 30 -4.34 -3.28 9.57
N ALA A 31 -5.64 -3.08 9.86
CA ALA A 31 -6.69 -3.14 8.84
C ALA A 31 -6.48 -2.07 7.76
N GLY A 32 -6.12 -0.85 8.14
CA GLY A 32 -5.82 0.23 7.20
C GLY A 32 -4.61 -0.09 6.31
N ALA A 33 -3.54 -0.65 6.90
CA ALA A 33 -2.36 -1.07 6.15
C ALA A 33 -2.68 -2.20 5.16
N LEU A 34 -3.47 -3.20 5.58
CA LEU A 34 -3.93 -4.30 4.72
C LEU A 34 -4.79 -3.79 3.55
N LEU A 35 -5.75 -2.90 3.81
CA LEU A 35 -6.56 -2.29 2.77
C LEU A 35 -5.72 -1.52 1.76
N LEU A 36 -4.71 -0.78 2.24
CA LEU A 36 -3.81 -0.03 1.37
C LEU A 36 -2.92 -0.95 0.53
N ALA A 37 -2.41 -2.04 1.12
CA ALA A 37 -1.63 -3.05 0.41
C ALA A 37 -2.49 -3.77 -0.65
N TYR A 38 -3.73 -4.11 -0.31
CA TYR A 38 -4.69 -4.69 -1.25
C TYR A 38 -5.02 -3.73 -2.40
N ALA A 39 -5.30 -2.46 -2.11
CA ALA A 39 -5.57 -1.45 -3.13
C ALA A 39 -4.39 -1.20 -4.07
N ARG A 40 -3.15 -1.41 -3.58
CA ARG A 40 -1.92 -1.32 -4.39
C ARG A 40 -1.62 -2.59 -5.18
N GLY A 41 -2.39 -3.66 -5.01
CA GLY A 41 -2.13 -4.94 -5.67
C GLY A 41 -0.91 -5.67 -5.11
N THR A 42 -0.46 -5.39 -3.88
CA THR A 42 0.75 -6.01 -3.29
C THR A 42 0.67 -7.54 -3.15
N PHE A 43 -0.53 -8.11 -3.26
CA PHE A 43 -0.79 -9.55 -3.21
C PHE A 43 -1.10 -10.17 -4.58
N SER A 44 -1.04 -9.38 -5.66
CA SER A 44 -1.23 -9.87 -7.03
C SER A 44 0.10 -10.28 -7.63
N ASP A 45 0.11 -11.39 -8.37
CA ASP A 45 1.27 -11.81 -9.15
C ASP A 45 1.36 -10.96 -10.44
N ASP A 46 2.19 -9.92 -10.41
CA ASP A 46 2.46 -9.06 -11.56
C ASP A 46 3.75 -9.50 -12.28
N VAL A 47 3.74 -9.45 -13.61
CA VAL A 47 4.92 -9.66 -14.44
C VAL A 47 5.37 -8.31 -15.00
N THR A 48 6.59 -7.88 -14.68
CA THR A 48 7.18 -6.66 -15.26
C THR A 48 7.54 -6.91 -16.72
N VAL A 49 6.94 -6.14 -17.62
CA VAL A 49 7.21 -6.20 -19.06
C VAL A 49 7.81 -4.88 -19.50
N HIS A 50 8.93 -4.94 -20.22
CA HIS A 50 9.57 -3.75 -20.76
C HIS A 50 9.16 -3.52 -22.21
N ALA A 51 8.80 -2.29 -22.55
CA ALA A 51 8.57 -1.86 -23.92
C ALA A 51 9.55 -0.75 -24.30
N GLN A 52 10.15 -0.86 -25.48
CA GLN A 52 11.01 0.17 -26.05
C GLN A 52 10.29 0.82 -27.22
N LEU A 53 10.09 2.12 -27.12
CA LEU A 53 9.37 2.93 -28.10
C LEU A 53 10.30 4.04 -28.61
N ASP A 54 10.11 4.42 -29.87
CA ASP A 54 10.85 5.55 -30.46
C ASP A 54 10.34 6.89 -29.91
N ASP A 55 9.02 7.01 -29.69
CA ASP A 55 8.36 8.16 -29.08
C ASP A 55 7.10 7.72 -28.30
N VAL A 56 6.88 8.30 -27.12
CA VAL A 56 5.71 8.08 -26.25
C VAL A 56 4.66 9.20 -26.37
N GLY A 57 4.97 10.25 -27.13
CA GLY A 57 4.14 11.45 -27.24
C GLY A 57 4.03 12.22 -25.92
N GLY A 58 3.12 13.20 -25.88
CA GLY A 58 2.96 14.10 -24.73
C GLY A 58 1.95 13.65 -23.66
N ALA A 59 1.24 12.54 -23.87
CA ALA A 59 0.10 12.15 -23.03
C ALA A 59 0.35 10.93 -22.14
N LEU A 60 1.46 10.20 -22.35
CA LEU A 60 1.78 9.03 -21.54
C LEU A 60 2.44 9.47 -20.23
N VAL A 61 1.86 9.07 -19.10
CA VAL A 61 2.35 9.42 -17.76
C VAL A 61 2.45 8.16 -16.89
N PRO A 62 3.31 8.15 -15.85
CA PRO A 62 3.29 7.09 -14.85
C PRO A 62 1.88 6.92 -14.28
N GLY A 63 1.42 5.67 -14.23
CA GLY A 63 0.05 5.32 -13.83
C GLY A 63 -0.96 5.21 -14.98
N SER A 64 -0.59 5.50 -16.22
CA SER A 64 -1.45 5.26 -17.39
C SER A 64 -1.82 3.78 -17.53
N ASP A 65 -3.09 3.50 -17.81
CA ASP A 65 -3.60 2.14 -18.02
C ASP A 65 -3.06 1.54 -19.32
N VAL A 66 -2.53 0.32 -19.24
CA VAL A 66 -2.17 -0.50 -20.40
C VAL A 66 -3.37 -1.37 -20.75
N LYS A 67 -3.77 -1.34 -22.02
CA LYS A 67 -4.96 -2.05 -22.51
C LYS A 67 -4.62 -3.04 -23.63
N VAL A 68 -5.25 -4.20 -23.59
CA VAL A 68 -5.24 -5.21 -24.66
C VAL A 68 -6.69 -5.52 -25.00
N ASP A 69 -7.05 -5.40 -26.29
CA ASP A 69 -8.43 -5.57 -26.79
C ASP A 69 -9.48 -4.77 -25.99
N GLY A 70 -9.12 -3.55 -25.56
CA GLY A 70 -9.98 -2.66 -24.79
C GLY A 70 -10.04 -2.94 -23.28
N ASN A 71 -9.44 -4.02 -22.81
CA ASN A 71 -9.41 -4.39 -21.38
C ASN A 71 -8.14 -3.88 -20.71
N VAL A 72 -8.27 -3.29 -19.52
CA VAL A 72 -7.11 -2.85 -18.72
C VAL A 72 -6.41 -4.08 -18.14
N VAL A 73 -5.15 -4.28 -18.52
CA VAL A 73 -4.32 -5.43 -18.08
C VAL A 73 -3.21 -5.03 -17.12
N GLY A 74 -2.93 -3.73 -16.99
CA GLY A 74 -1.87 -3.23 -16.12
C GLY A 74 -1.77 -1.72 -16.15
N ARG A 75 -0.72 -1.18 -15.53
CA ARG A 75 -0.39 0.25 -15.52
C ARG A 75 1.09 0.45 -15.77
N VAL A 76 1.44 1.54 -16.44
CA VAL A 76 2.83 1.98 -16.61
C VAL A 76 3.38 2.40 -15.25
N SER A 77 4.44 1.74 -14.79
CA SER A 77 5.07 2.05 -13.50
C SER A 77 6.10 3.17 -13.63
N ARG A 78 6.89 3.17 -14.70
CA ARG A 78 7.95 4.14 -14.93
C ARG A 78 8.16 4.41 -16.42
N ILE A 79 8.56 5.65 -16.70
CA ILE A 79 8.99 6.09 -18.03
C ILE A 79 10.45 6.55 -17.90
N GLY A 80 11.35 5.96 -18.67
CA GLY A 80 12.77 6.29 -18.69
C GLY A 80 13.28 6.54 -20.10
N ALA A 81 14.29 7.39 -20.26
CA ALA A 81 15.01 7.50 -21.52
C ALA A 81 15.98 6.32 -21.69
N SER A 82 16.05 5.74 -22.88
CA SER A 82 16.95 4.62 -23.21
C SER A 82 17.51 4.84 -24.61
N ASP A 83 18.83 4.68 -24.79
CA ASP A 83 19.60 5.02 -26.01
C ASP A 83 18.78 5.15 -27.31
N GLY A 84 18.43 6.40 -27.65
CA GLY A 84 17.72 6.75 -28.89
C GLY A 84 16.19 6.75 -28.82
N GLY A 85 15.58 6.41 -27.70
CA GLY A 85 14.12 6.36 -27.51
C GLY A 85 13.69 6.34 -26.04
N VAL A 86 12.55 5.71 -25.77
CA VAL A 86 11.90 5.66 -24.45
C VAL A 86 11.63 4.22 -24.03
N ARG A 87 11.94 3.91 -22.77
CA ARG A 87 11.67 2.63 -22.13
C ARG A 87 10.57 2.78 -21.09
N LEU A 88 9.64 1.84 -21.11
CA LEU A 88 8.52 1.72 -20.18
C LEU A 88 8.64 0.41 -19.41
N ASP A 89 8.30 0.44 -18.12
CA ASP A 89 8.23 -0.72 -17.23
C ASP A 89 6.91 -0.74 -16.45
#